data_AF-A0A936NEV9-F1
#
_entry.id   AF-A0A936NEV9-F1
#
_cell.length_a   1.000
_cell.length_b   1.000
_cell.length_c   1.000
_cell.angle_alpha   90.00
_cell.angle_beta   90.00
_cell.angle_gamma   90.00
#
_symmetry.space_group_name_H-M   'P 1'
#
loop_
_entity.id
_entity.type
_entity.pdbx_description
1 polymer ?
#
loop_
_entity_poly.entity_id
_entity_poly.type
_entity_poly.pdbx_seq_one_letter_code
_entity_poly.pdbx_strand_id
1 'polypeptide(L)'
;MTQLVDDQLLSLYLRTGESLGSGQLYTSGCWYVRLCQAVLSATERDGTLSAPFRALPPEAHERAVAALLELPDEVGLVSLRTLAPRIGQLRRRHQLNLLGSEALAAAVHLKADVYLSVSSPRLEDALRAEGRTVRVTEG
;
A
#
# COMPACT_ATOMS: atom_id res chain seq x y z
N MET A 1 -14.56 -8.98 3.34
CA MET A 1 -13.24 -9.51 2.93
C MET A 1 -12.24 -8.36 3.03
N THR A 2 -11.04 -8.58 3.55
CA THR A 2 -10.06 -7.50 3.77
C THR A 2 -9.04 -7.51 2.64
N GLN A 3 -8.75 -6.33 2.09
CA GLN A 3 -7.79 -6.13 1.01
C GLN A 3 -6.63 -5.28 1.51
N LEU A 4 -5.39 -5.68 1.21
CA LEU A 4 -4.20 -4.88 1.47
C LEU A 4 -3.57 -4.49 0.13
N VAL A 5 -3.45 -3.19 -0.13
CA VAL A 5 -2.94 -2.65 -1.40
C VAL A 5 -1.60 -1.94 -1.20
N ASP A 6 -0.75 -2.01 -2.22
CA ASP A 6 0.49 -1.22 -2.26
C ASP A 6 0.23 0.26 -2.57
N ASP A 7 1.31 1.05 -2.62
CA ASP A 7 1.21 2.50 -2.83
C ASP A 7 0.73 2.92 -4.22
N GLN A 8 0.92 2.12 -5.27
CA GLN A 8 0.40 2.47 -6.59
C GLN A 8 -1.11 2.24 -6.65
N LEU A 9 -1.59 1.14 -6.08
CA LEU A 9 -3.02 0.88 -6.00
C LEU A 9 -3.72 1.81 -5.01
N LEU A 10 -3.06 2.18 -3.91
CA LEU A 10 -3.52 3.26 -3.02
C LEU A 10 -3.58 4.59 -3.77
N SER A 11 -2.55 4.92 -4.56
CA SER A 11 -2.53 6.12 -5.41
C SER A 11 -3.69 6.15 -6.40
N LEU A 12 -4.01 5.03 -7.05
CA LEU A 12 -5.19 4.92 -7.92
C LEU A 12 -6.46 5.25 -7.14
N TYR A 13 -6.69 4.56 -6.02
CA TYR A 13 -7.86 4.77 -5.17
C TYR A 13 -8.02 6.22 -4.72
N LEU A 14 -6.95 6.88 -4.26
CA LEU A 14 -7.01 8.26 -3.78
C LEU A 14 -7.31 9.27 -4.90
N ARG A 15 -6.95 8.96 -6.15
CA ARG A 15 -7.19 9.84 -7.31
C ARG A 15 -8.56 9.63 -7.94
N THR A 16 -9.09 8.40 -7.93
CA THR A 16 -10.30 8.05 -8.69
C THR A 16 -11.47 7.61 -7.82
N GLY A 17 -11.22 7.19 -6.57
CA GLY A 17 -12.18 6.52 -5.70
C GLY A 17 -12.47 5.07 -6.13
N GLU A 18 -11.80 4.55 -7.15
CA GLU A 18 -12.03 3.20 -7.65
C GLU A 18 -11.44 2.16 -6.71
N SER A 19 -12.30 1.27 -6.21
CA SER A 19 -11.90 0.14 -5.37
C SER A 19 -11.70 -1.12 -6.19
N LEU A 20 -10.75 -1.96 -5.79
CA LEU A 20 -10.53 -3.30 -6.36
C LEU A 20 -11.64 -4.30 -6.00
N GLY A 21 -12.59 -3.91 -5.15
CA GLY A 21 -13.79 -4.70 -4.86
C GLY A 21 -14.60 -4.15 -3.69
N SER A 22 -15.52 -4.95 -3.17
CA SER A 22 -16.38 -4.59 -2.03
C SER A 22 -15.76 -4.86 -0.65
N GLY A 23 -14.45 -5.13 -0.60
CA GLY A 23 -13.73 -5.41 0.65
C GLY A 23 -13.34 -4.15 1.42
N GLN A 24 -13.04 -4.30 2.71
CA GLN A 24 -12.41 -3.21 3.47
C GLN A 24 -10.98 -3.02 2.97
N LEU A 25 -10.68 -1.80 2.52
CA LEU A 25 -9.38 -1.43 1.99
C LEU A 25 -8.40 -1.10 3.13
N TYR A 26 -7.19 -1.63 3.02
CA TYR A 26 -6.07 -1.31 3.90
C TYR A 26 -4.81 -1.06 3.06
N THR A 27 -3.87 -0.33 3.64
CA THR A 27 -2.48 -0.27 3.16
C THR A 27 -1.50 -0.49 4.33
N SER A 28 -0.19 -0.43 4.07
CA SER A 28 0.85 -0.46 5.10
C SER A 28 1.44 0.93 5.32
N GLY A 29 1.99 1.18 6.52
CA GLY A 29 2.60 2.47 6.86
C GLY A 29 3.76 2.83 5.93
N CYS A 30 4.62 1.86 5.62
CA CYS A 30 5.76 2.07 4.71
C CYS A 30 5.32 2.37 3.28
N TRP A 31 4.28 1.72 2.76
CA TRP A 31 3.75 2.06 1.43
C TRP A 31 3.14 3.46 1.43
N TYR A 32 2.31 3.77 2.42
CA TYR A 32 1.71 5.10 2.54
C TYR A 32 2.77 6.20 2.66
N VAL A 33 3.79 6.03 3.51
CA VAL A 33 4.92 6.96 3.62
C VAL A 33 5.68 7.09 2.30
N ARG A 34 5.94 5.99 1.58
CA ARG A 34 6.60 6.01 0.27
C ARG A 34 5.79 6.81 -0.75
N LEU A 35 4.46 6.67 -0.75
CA LEU A 35 3.57 7.46 -1.58
C LEU A 35 3.62 8.95 -1.23
N CYS A 36 3.46 9.30 0.05
CA CYS A 36 3.54 10.69 0.52
C CYS A 36 4.87 11.34 0.13
N GLN A 37 6.00 10.67 0.36
CA GLN A 37 7.32 11.18 -0.01
C GLN A 37 7.43 11.42 -1.51
N ALA A 38 6.95 10.47 -2.33
CA ALA A 38 7.02 10.58 -3.78
C ALA A 38 6.17 11.74 -4.31
N VAL A 39 4.96 11.94 -3.79
CA VAL A 39 4.03 12.99 -4.25
C VAL A 39 4.44 14.37 -3.73
N LEU A 40 4.84 14.47 -2.45
CA LEU A 40 5.14 15.78 -1.82
C LEU A 40 6.54 16.30 -2.14
N SER A 41 7.49 15.44 -2.48
CA SER A 41 8.88 15.85 -2.80
C SER A 41 9.11 16.00 -4.30
N ALA A 42 8.06 15.86 -5.11
CA ALA A 42 8.12 15.93 -6.57
C ALA A 42 8.33 17.38 -7.05
N THR A 43 9.59 17.79 -7.24
CA THR A 43 9.92 19.14 -7.73
C THR A 43 10.15 19.22 -9.23
N GLU A 44 10.82 18.22 -9.86
CA GLU A 44 11.27 18.35 -11.26
C GLU A 44 11.25 17.05 -12.10
N ARG A 45 11.27 15.85 -11.49
CA ARG A 45 11.25 14.57 -12.23
C ARG A 45 10.06 13.72 -11.84
N ASP A 46 9.37 13.20 -12.85
CA ASP A 46 8.20 12.35 -12.71
C ASP A 46 8.63 10.93 -12.36
N GLY A 47 8.44 10.55 -11.10
CA GLY A 47 8.49 9.14 -10.68
C GLY A 47 7.13 8.47 -10.83
N THR A 48 7.12 7.13 -10.94
CA THR A 48 5.91 6.29 -11.13
C THR A 48 4.76 6.62 -10.16
N LEU A 49 5.06 7.05 -8.93
CA LEU A 49 4.05 7.42 -7.94
C LEU A 49 3.58 8.88 -8.03
N SER A 50 4.43 9.79 -8.50
CA SER A 50 4.15 11.23 -8.55
C SER A 50 3.53 11.69 -9.86
N ALA A 51 3.88 11.03 -10.97
CA ALA A 51 3.40 11.36 -12.31
C ALA A 51 1.86 11.27 -12.40
N PRO A 52 1.21 10.23 -11.83
CA PRO A 52 -0.24 10.11 -11.90
C PRO A 52 -1.00 11.21 -11.18
N PHE A 53 -0.41 11.83 -10.15
CA PHE A 53 -0.99 13.02 -9.50
C PHE A 53 -0.84 14.24 -10.42
N ARG A 54 0.37 14.51 -10.92
CA ARG A 54 0.63 15.68 -11.79
C ARG A 54 -0.17 15.69 -13.09
N ALA A 55 -0.53 14.53 -13.60
CA ALA A 55 -1.36 14.41 -14.80
C ALA A 55 -2.83 14.81 -14.57
N LEU A 56 -3.27 15.02 -13.33
CA LEU A 56 -4.64 15.41 -13.01
C LEU A 56 -4.89 16.90 -13.33
N PRO A 57 -6.12 17.26 -13.73
CA PRO A 57 -6.56 18.65 -13.75
C PRO A 57 -6.39 19.32 -12.37
N PRO A 58 -6.18 20.64 -12.28
CA PRO A 58 -5.84 21.33 -11.03
C PRO A 58 -6.76 21.00 -9.85
N GLU A 59 -8.09 21.05 -10.03
CA GLU A 59 -9.04 20.74 -8.96
C GLU A 59 -8.99 19.26 -8.52
N ALA A 60 -8.77 18.33 -9.46
CA ALA A 60 -8.66 16.91 -9.15
C ALA A 60 -7.33 16.61 -8.45
N HIS A 61 -6.25 17.30 -8.84
CA HIS A 61 -4.96 17.23 -8.17
C HIS A 61 -5.07 17.67 -6.71
N GLU A 62 -5.68 18.83 -6.45
CA GLU A 62 -5.87 19.36 -5.09
C GLU A 62 -6.67 18.38 -4.21
N ARG A 63 -7.78 17.82 -4.73
CA ARG A 63 -8.56 16.81 -4.01
C ARG A 63 -7.77 15.54 -3.72
N ALA A 64 -7.03 15.03 -4.70
CA ALA A 64 -6.22 13.83 -4.53
C ALA A 64 -5.09 14.03 -3.52
N VAL A 65 -4.42 15.19 -3.53
CA VAL A 65 -3.37 15.53 -2.55
C VAL A 65 -3.97 15.71 -1.16
N ALA A 66 -5.15 16.33 -1.03
CA ALA A 66 -5.86 16.42 0.25
C ALA A 66 -6.19 15.03 0.80
N ALA A 67 -6.78 14.15 -0.04
CA ALA A 67 -7.06 12.77 0.33
C ALA A 67 -5.78 12.00 0.72
N LEU A 68 -4.66 12.24 0.03
CA LEU A 68 -3.37 11.67 0.41
C LEU A 68 -2.88 12.15 1.77
N LEU A 69 -3.06 13.42 2.12
CA LEU A 69 -2.59 13.97 3.41
C LEU A 69 -3.47 13.55 4.58
N GLU A 70 -4.77 13.39 4.34
CA GLU A 70 -5.75 12.99 5.35
C GLU A 70 -5.74 11.46 5.56
N LEU A 71 -5.53 10.70 4.47
CA LEU A 71 -5.82 9.26 4.37
C LEU A 71 -7.27 8.96 4.80
N PRO A 72 -8.21 8.75 3.86
CA PRO A 72 -9.62 8.59 4.20
C PRO A 72 -9.86 7.51 5.26
N ASP A 73 -10.82 7.73 6.16
CA ASP A 73 -11.11 6.82 7.30
C ASP A 73 -11.48 5.40 6.85
N GLU A 74 -12.00 5.25 5.63
CA GLU A 74 -12.29 3.96 5.01
C GLU A 74 -11.02 3.19 4.57
N VAL A 75 -9.86 3.84 4.50
CA VAL A 75 -8.57 3.20 4.25
C VAL A 75 -7.92 2.85 5.57
N GLY A 76 -7.99 1.58 5.94
CA GLY A 76 -7.38 1.11 7.18
C GLY A 76 -5.85 1.12 7.14
N LEU A 77 -5.25 1.50 8.26
CA LEU A 77 -3.81 1.43 8.50
C LEU A 77 -3.54 0.84 9.88
N VAL A 78 -2.87 -0.32 9.93
CA VAL A 78 -2.63 -0.98 11.23
C VAL A 78 -1.44 -0.32 11.92
N SER A 79 -1.62 0.07 13.18
CA SER A 79 -0.57 0.69 13.99
C SER A 79 0.69 -0.19 14.09
N LEU A 80 1.87 0.42 13.97
CA LEU A 80 3.15 -0.26 14.24
C LEU A 80 3.26 -0.79 15.67
N ARG A 81 2.54 -0.23 16.64
CA ARG A 81 2.45 -0.81 17.99
C ARG A 81 1.93 -2.25 17.95
N THR A 82 1.00 -2.53 17.04
CA THR A 82 0.43 -3.86 16.79
C THR A 82 1.34 -4.70 15.90
N LEU A 83 1.91 -4.11 14.85
CA LEU A 83 2.68 -4.87 13.84
C LEU A 83 4.12 -5.20 14.25
N ALA A 84 4.79 -4.35 15.05
CA ALA A 84 6.23 -4.48 15.31
C ALA A 84 6.65 -5.84 15.91
N PRO A 85 5.97 -6.42 16.91
CA PRO A 85 6.32 -7.75 17.41
C PRO A 85 6.20 -8.84 16.33
N ARG A 86 5.16 -8.74 15.50
CA ARG A 86 4.90 -9.69 14.41
C ARG A 86 5.93 -9.55 13.29
N ILE A 87 6.36 -8.33 12.96
CA ILE A 87 7.48 -8.08 12.05
C ILE A 87 8.74 -8.79 12.55
N GLY A 88 9.07 -8.64 13.84
CA GLY A 88 10.23 -9.31 14.45
C GLY A 88 10.18 -10.84 14.37
N GLN A 89 8.99 -11.43 14.60
CA GLN A 89 8.77 -12.88 14.48
C GLN A 89 8.90 -13.37 13.03
N LEU A 90 8.29 -12.65 12.08
CA LEU A 90 8.30 -13.01 10.66
C LEU A 90 9.70 -12.87 10.04
N ARG A 91 10.49 -11.89 10.48
CA ARG A 91 11.86 -11.66 9.98
C ARG A 91 12.79 -12.85 10.15
N ARG A 92 12.56 -13.71 11.15
CA ARG A 92 13.33 -14.95 11.37
C ARG A 92 13.12 -15.98 10.25
N ARG A 93 11.95 -15.93 9.59
CA ARG A 93 11.54 -16.86 8.52
C ARG A 93 11.70 -16.23 7.14
N HIS A 94 11.41 -14.94 7.04
CA HIS A 94 11.36 -14.18 5.79
C HIS A 94 12.28 -12.96 5.88
N GLN A 95 13.36 -12.93 5.12
CA GLN A 95 14.33 -11.83 5.12
C GLN A 95 13.94 -10.71 4.15
N LEU A 96 12.75 -10.13 4.34
CA LEU A 96 12.23 -9.04 3.51
C LEU A 96 12.84 -7.69 3.91
N ASN A 97 12.79 -6.72 3.00
CA ASN A 97 13.03 -5.31 3.36
C ASN A 97 11.88 -4.79 4.26
N LEU A 98 11.99 -3.57 4.77
CA LEU A 98 11.00 -3.03 5.71
C LEU A 98 9.59 -2.93 5.09
N LEU A 99 9.48 -2.45 3.84
CA LEU A 99 8.23 -2.39 3.07
C LEU A 99 7.52 -3.76 3.03
N GLY A 100 8.23 -4.79 2.56
CA GLY A 100 7.68 -6.15 2.49
C GLY A 100 7.41 -6.75 3.86
N SER A 101 8.25 -6.45 4.86
CA SER A 101 8.10 -6.98 6.22
C SER A 101 6.83 -6.45 6.90
N GLU A 102 6.55 -5.16 6.78
CA GLU A 102 5.33 -4.56 7.32
C GLU A 102 4.09 -5.05 6.56
N ALA A 103 4.14 -5.07 5.23
CA ALA A 103 3.05 -5.58 4.39
C ALA A 103 2.68 -7.03 4.74
N LEU A 104 3.68 -7.90 4.89
CA LEU A 104 3.48 -9.29 5.33
C LEU A 104 2.84 -9.35 6.72
N ALA A 105 3.35 -8.56 7.68
CA ALA A 105 2.81 -8.53 9.03
C ALA A 105 1.36 -8.05 9.07
N ALA A 106 1.03 -7.01 8.31
CA ALA A 106 -0.32 -6.47 8.15
C ALA A 106 -1.25 -7.50 7.52
N ALA A 107 -0.85 -8.13 6.42
CA ALA A 107 -1.64 -9.15 5.74
C ALA A 107 -1.98 -10.33 6.65
N VAL A 108 -0.99 -10.83 7.41
CA VAL A 108 -1.17 -11.92 8.38
C VAL A 108 -2.04 -11.50 9.57
N HIS A 109 -1.89 -10.27 10.06
CA HIS A 109 -2.71 -9.73 11.15
C HIS A 109 -4.18 -9.59 10.74
N LEU A 110 -4.44 -9.00 9.58
CA LEU A 110 -5.77 -8.71 9.05
C LEU A 110 -6.44 -9.91 8.39
N LYS A 111 -5.69 -10.99 8.15
CA LYS A 111 -6.06 -12.10 7.26
C LYS A 111 -6.46 -11.57 5.87
N ALA A 112 -5.76 -10.56 5.38
CA ALA A 112 -6.09 -9.88 4.12
C ALA A 112 -5.57 -10.64 2.89
N ASP A 113 -6.25 -10.42 1.77
CA ASP A 113 -5.73 -10.69 0.44
C ASP A 113 -4.89 -9.49 -0.02
N VAL A 114 -3.71 -9.75 -0.58
CA VAL A 114 -2.78 -8.70 -0.99
C VAL A 114 -2.85 -8.45 -2.49
N TYR A 115 -2.92 -7.18 -2.87
CA TYR A 115 -2.88 -6.74 -4.26
C TYR A 115 -1.66 -5.86 -4.45
N LEU A 116 -0.85 -6.21 -5.45
CA LEU A 116 0.37 -5.49 -5.82
C LEU A 116 0.21 -4.97 -7.24
N SER A 117 0.68 -3.76 -7.51
CA SER A 117 0.78 -3.23 -8.86
C SER A 117 1.98 -3.78 -9.62
N VAL A 118 3.03 -4.17 -8.89
CA VAL A 118 4.27 -4.73 -9.44
C VAL A 118 4.63 -6.01 -8.68
N SER A 119 5.07 -7.03 -9.42
CA SER A 119 5.52 -8.28 -8.83
C SER A 119 6.65 -8.06 -7.82
N SER A 120 6.55 -8.75 -6.69
CA SER A 120 7.55 -8.74 -5.64
C SER A 120 7.77 -10.18 -5.18
N PRO A 121 8.55 -10.99 -5.93
CA PRO A 121 8.59 -12.44 -5.76
C PRO A 121 8.85 -12.88 -4.31
N ARG A 122 9.77 -12.21 -3.62
CA ARG A 122 10.10 -12.53 -2.22
C ARG A 122 8.93 -12.27 -1.26
N LEU A 123 8.19 -11.17 -1.46
CA LEU A 123 7.00 -10.87 -0.66
C LEU A 123 5.87 -11.84 -1.00
N GLU A 124 5.67 -12.13 -2.28
CA GLU A 124 4.67 -13.08 -2.75
C GLU A 124 4.89 -14.48 -2.15
N ASP A 125 6.12 -14.98 -2.16
CA ASP A 125 6.48 -16.28 -1.57
C ASP A 125 6.24 -16.29 -0.06
N ALA A 126 6.60 -15.21 0.64
CA ALA A 126 6.35 -15.08 2.06
C ALA A 126 4.84 -15.04 2.38
N LEU A 127 4.04 -14.33 1.57
CA LEU A 127 2.58 -14.28 1.71
C LEU A 127 1.96 -15.67 1.53
N ARG A 128 2.36 -16.39 0.48
CA ARG A 128 1.90 -17.77 0.24
C ARG A 128 2.30 -18.71 1.38
N ALA A 129 3.53 -18.58 1.89
CA ALA A 129 4.02 -19.37 3.02
C ALA A 129 3.24 -19.10 4.32
N GLU A 130 2.72 -17.88 4.53
CA GLU A 130 1.82 -17.54 5.64
C GLU A 130 0.33 -17.75 5.30
N GLY A 131 0.03 -18.48 4.21
CA GLY A 131 -1.33 -18.82 3.79
C GLY A 131 -2.17 -17.62 3.39
N ARG A 132 -1.56 -16.55 2.88
CA ARG A 132 -2.24 -15.36 2.34
C ARG A 132 -2.32 -15.44 0.81
N THR A 133 -3.40 -14.93 0.25
CA THR A 133 -3.54 -14.75 -1.20
C THR A 133 -2.77 -13.51 -1.64
N VAL A 134 -2.11 -13.58 -2.80
CA VAL A 134 -1.47 -12.43 -3.44
C VAL A 134 -1.85 -12.40 -4.92
N ARG A 135 -2.18 -11.22 -5.43
CA ARG A 135 -2.49 -10.98 -6.84
C ARG A 135 -1.69 -9.78 -7.32
N VAL A 136 -1.06 -9.92 -8.48
CA VAL A 136 -0.48 -8.79 -9.19
C VAL A 136 -1.53 -8.33 -10.19
N THR A 137 -1.89 -7.05 -10.15
CA THR A 137 -2.88 -6.44 -11.03
C THR A 137 -2.31 -5.14 -11.59
N GLU A 138 -2.73 -4.76 -12.78
CA GLU A 138 -2.44 -3.42 -13.29
C GLU A 138 -3.15 -2.39 -12.41
N GLY A 139 -2.48 -1.25 -12.16
CA GLY A 139 -2.97 -0.12 -11.38
C GLY A 139 -2.88 1.19 -12.15
#